data_AF-A0A3P7JMV5-F1
#
_entry.id   AF-A0A3P7JMV5-F1
#
_cell.length_a   1.000
_cell.length_b   1.000
_cell.length_c   1.000
_cell.angle_alpha   90.00
_cell.angle_beta   90.00
_cell.angle_gamma   90.00
#
_symmetry.space_group_name_H-M   'P 1'
#
loop_
_entity.id
_entity.type
_entity.pdbx_description
1 polymer ?
#
loop_
_entity_poly.entity_id
_entity_poly.type
_entity_poly.pdbx_seq_one_letter_code
_entity_poly.pdbx_strand_id
1 'polypeptide(L)' 'MATLIDEAAERTMTELQNEPWYHGALPLEDIAAILPNKGDFLIRELEPEEGRGPMVGFLLTLNLI' A
#
# COMPACT_ATOMS: atom_id res chain seq x y z
N MET A 1 2.89 -24.67 -8.53
CA MET A 1 2.49 -24.02 -9.79
C MET A 1 1.75 -22.72 -9.46
N ALA A 2 2.43 -21.58 -9.48
CA ALA A 2 1.79 -20.27 -9.33
C ALA A 2 2.62 -19.27 -10.14
N THR A 3 2.47 -19.34 -11.47
CA THR A 3 3.23 -18.50 -12.41
C THR A 3 2.28 -17.86 -13.40
N LEU A 4 1.22 -17.25 -12.87
CA LEU A 4 0.28 -16.39 -13.60
C LEU A 4 -0.03 -15.20 -12.69
N ILE A 5 1.01 -14.54 -12.17
CA ILE A 5 0.83 -13.13 -11.84
C ILE A 5 0.79 -12.49 -13.23
N ASP A 6 -0.43 -12.21 -13.71
CA ASP A 6 -0.67 -11.56 -14.99
C ASP A 6 0.35 -10.43 -15.19
N GLU A 7 1.08 -10.43 -16.30
CA GLU A 7 2.05 -9.36 -16.64
C GLU A 7 1.43 -7.96 -16.46
N ALA A 8 0.12 -7.84 -16.71
CA ALA A 8 -0.67 -6.65 -16.43
C ALA A 8 -0.66 -6.24 -14.95
N ALA A 9 -0.77 -7.19 -14.02
CA ALA A 9 -0.71 -6.94 -12.58
C ALA A 9 0.70 -6.49 -12.14
N GLU A 10 1.77 -7.08 -12.68
CA GLU A 10 3.14 -6.63 -12.40
C GLU A 10 3.40 -5.22 -12.91
N ARG A 11 2.87 -4.89 -14.09
CA ARG A 11 2.93 -3.52 -14.63
C ARG A 11 2.16 -2.55 -13.74
N THR A 12 0.93 -2.86 -13.35
CA THR A 12 0.16 -1.99 -12.44
C THR A 12 0.85 -1.81 -11.10
N MET A 13 1.45 -2.87 -10.55
CA MET A 13 2.22 -2.78 -9.29
C MET A 13 3.45 -1.88 -9.44
N THR A 14 4.12 -1.93 -10.59
CA THR A 14 5.29 -1.09 -10.88
C THR A 14 4.90 0.37 -11.04
N GLU A 15 3.78 0.65 -11.72
CA GLU A 15 3.26 2.01 -11.84
C GLU A 15 2.86 2.56 -10.47
N LEU A 16 2.18 1.77 -9.63
CA LEU A 16 1.86 2.17 -8.25
C LEU A 16 3.13 2.46 -7.43
N GLN A 17 4.15 1.62 -7.51
CA GLN A 17 5.41 1.82 -6.77
C GLN A 17 6.15 3.11 -7.14
N ASN A 18 5.92 3.65 -8.32
CA ASN A 18 6.52 4.91 -8.76
C ASN A 18 5.74 6.15 -8.29
N GLU A 19 4.53 5.97 -7.77
CA GLU A 19 3.71 7.08 -7.33
C GLU A 19 4.13 7.58 -5.94
N PRO A 20 4.21 8.90 -5.72
CA PRO A 20 4.70 9.48 -4.46
C PRO A 20 3.79 9.21 -3.26
N TRP A 21 2.56 8.74 -3.49
CA TRP A 21 1.59 8.38 -2.46
C TRP A 21 1.62 6.88 -2.15
N TYR A 22 2.36 6.05 -2.88
CA TYR A 22 2.49 4.62 -2.59
C TYR A 22 3.80 4.33 -1.86
N HIS A 23 3.71 3.71 -0.69
CA HIS A 23 4.88 3.49 0.18
C HIS A 23 5.14 2.00 0.51
N GLY A 24 4.36 1.08 -0.06
CA GLY A 24 4.48 -0.35 0.24
C GLY A 24 4.22 -0.66 1.72
N ALA A 25 5.02 -1.53 2.32
CA ALA A 25 4.92 -1.89 3.73
C ALA A 25 5.44 -0.77 4.66
N LEU A 26 4.58 0.23 4.94
CA LEU A 26 4.90 1.35 5.83
C LEU A 26 4.21 1.20 7.20
N PRO A 27 4.96 1.23 8.33
CA PRO A 27 4.39 1.20 9.66
C PRO A 27 3.60 2.47 9.96
N LEU A 28 2.61 2.37 10.85
CA LEU A 28 1.70 3.48 11.16
C LEU A 28 2.45 4.70 11.72
N GLU A 29 3.54 4.48 12.45
CA GLU A 29 4.35 5.52 13.10
C GLU A 29 5.02 6.45 12.09
N ASP A 30 5.47 5.91 10.95
CA ASP A 30 6.08 6.71 9.87
C ASP A 30 5.05 7.49 9.05
N ILE A 31 3.78 7.08 9.04
CA ILE A 31 2.72 7.76 8.28
C ILE A 31 2.58 9.23 8.73
N ALA A 32 2.71 9.50 10.03
CA ALA A 32 2.60 10.84 10.58
C ALA A 32 3.73 11.77 10.11
N ALA A 33 4.91 11.23 9.78
CA ALA A 33 6.02 11.99 9.24
C ALA A 33 5.84 12.28 7.73
N ILE A 34 5.12 11.41 7.01
CA ILE A 34 4.92 11.49 5.56
C ILE A 34 3.66 12.30 5.19
N LEU A 35 2.65 12.32 6.05
CA LEU A 35 1.41 13.08 5.86
C LEU A 35 1.35 14.30 6.82
N PRO A 36 2.19 15.33 6.62
CA PRO A 36 2.27 16.46 7.54
C PRO A 36 1.04 17.37 7.46
N ASN A 37 0.29 17.38 6.36
CA ASN A 37 -0.88 18.22 6.20
C ASN A 37 -2.18 17.44 6.25
N LYS A 38 -3.22 18.14 6.68
CA LYS A 38 -4.59 17.64 6.66
C LYS A 38 -5.07 17.47 5.22
N GLY A 39 -5.59 16.28 4.89
CA GLY A 39 -6.02 15.91 3.55
C GLY A 39 -4.96 15.20 2.73
N ASP A 40 -3.71 15.10 3.22
CA ASP A 40 -2.72 14.21 2.62
C ASP A 40 -3.16 12.75 2.81
N PHE A 41 -2.88 11.91 1.81
CA PHE A 41 -3.15 10.48 1.87
C PHE A 41 -1.97 9.67 1.35
N LEU A 42 -1.87 8.42 1.81
CA LEU A 42 -0.97 7.43 1.22
C LEU A 42 -1.62 6.06 1.15
N ILE A 43 -1.15 5.25 0.21
CA ILE A 43 -1.50 3.85 0.08
C ILE A 43 -0.33 3.02 0.59
N ARG A 44 -0.63 2.05 1.46
CA ARG A 44 0.33 1.09 1.99
C ARG A 44 -0.18 -0.33 1.84
N GLU A 45 0.76 -1.26 1.79
CA GLU A 45 0.50 -2.69 1.85
C GLU A 45 0.08 -3.07 3.28
N LEU A 46 -0.97 -3.87 3.39
CA LEU A 46 -1.39 -4.48 4.64
C LEU A 46 -0.78 -5.87 4.72
N GLU A 47 -0.06 -6.15 5.80
CA GLU A 47 0.37 -7.51 6.07
C GLU A 47 -0.85 -8.41 6.28
N PRO A 48 -0.82 -9.66 5.79
CA PRO A 48 -1.90 -10.60 6.02
C PRO A 48 -2.03 -10.89 7.51
N GLU A 49 -3.16 -10.51 8.12
CA GLU A 49 -3.48 -10.90 9.50
C GLU A 49 -3.50 -12.43 9.62
N GLU A 50 -2.88 -12.97 10.67
CA GLU A 50 -2.90 -14.40 10.98
C GLU A 50 -4.35 -14.92 11.02
N GLY A 51 -4.72 -15.74 10.04
CA GLY A 51 -6.06 -16.33 9.91
C GLY A 51 -6.91 -15.81 8.73
N ARG A 52 -6.52 -14.69 8.10
CA ARG A 52 -7.01 -14.32 6.76
C ARG A 52 -6.11 -14.96 5.72
N GLY A 53 -6.68 -15.60 4.70
CA GLY A 53 -5.90 -16.11 3.56
C GLY A 53 -5.06 -15.02 2.90
N PRO A 54 -4.14 -15.35 1.97
CA PRO A 54 -3.23 -14.39 1.34
C PRO A 54 -4.01 -13.39 0.48
N MET A 55 -4.61 -12.38 1.11
CA MET A 55 -5.12 -11.19 0.44
C MET A 55 -4.03 -10.14 0.52
N VAL A 56 -3.47 -9.80 -0.63
CA VAL A 56 -2.76 -8.55 -0.83
C VAL A 56 -3.77 -7.41 -0.68
N GLY A 57 -3.91 -6.92 0.54
CA GLY A 57 -4.79 -5.79 0.86
C GLY A 57 -3.97 -4.50 0.82
N PHE A 58 -4.49 -3.47 0.17
CA PHE A 58 -3.93 -2.12 0.29
C PHE A 58 -4.82 -1.30 1.23
N LEU A 59 -4.20 -0.56 2.15
CA LEU A 59 -4.89 0.35 3.05
C LEU A 59 -4.62 1.79 2.61
N LEU A 60 -5.69 2.52 2.25
CA LEU A 60 -5.64 3.96 2.06
C LEU A 60 -5.69 4.63 3.43
N THR A 61 -4.63 5.35 3.79
CA THR A 61 -4.57 6.14 5.02
C THR A 61 -4.74 7.61 4.68
N LEU A 62 -5.81 8.22 5.19
CA LEU A 62 -6.12 9.64 5.00
C LEU A 62 -5.86 10.40 6.30
N ASN A 63 -5.04 11.45 6.23
CA ASN A 63 -4.79 12.32 7.37
C ASN A 63 -5.98 13.29 7.57
N LEU A 64 -6.81 13.03 8.58
CA LEU A 64 -8.02 13.81 8.88
C LEU A 64 -7.88 14.79 10.05
N ILE A 65 -6.77 14.70 10.78
CA ILE A 65 -6.42 15.57 11.92
C ILE A 65 -5.78 16.86 11.42
#